data_AF-A0A1M6IZP7-F1
#
_entry.id   AF-A0A1M6IZP7-F1
#
_cell.length_a   1.000
_cell.length_b   1.000
_cell.length_c   1.000
_cell.angle_alpha   90.00
_cell.angle_beta   90.00
_cell.angle_gamma   90.00
#
_symmetry.space_group_name_H-M   'P 1'
#
loop_
_entity.id
_entity.type
_entity.pdbx_description
1 polymer ?
#
loop_
_entity_poly.entity_id
_entity_poly.type
_entity_poly.pdbx_seq_one_letter_code
_entity_poly.pdbx_strand_id
1 'polypeptide(L)'
;MPDFLVRNYAGKKVAKGGSVFVYGAGFTHSIKAWFGETQAVVFDCDDGYMEIVAGESAGSFTLKIGESLNDSVDVGVVYVLADVAELPVTGKIRHTVDELCVALLGLLPRGISWYKGSDGVFYRLMKGFAYSVLEIYNLVGFFVKESSPTHTESFSEWEDELQLPEKGVVYSGTAADIAAKRRSEIYRKSCKKGGCSISFFKSITALFGINANIYEYWLNPSEFSQITDDEDQKRFYWMIRSNSGMSGVIDLRCGNEKGERQDEEFVCGNARSGMRLRSWGNPDFYAMIEKLKPAHTKCLYAYSQGA
;
A
#
# COMPACT_ATOMS: atom_id res chain seq x y z
N MET A 1 -1.36 9.39 33.29
CA MET A 1 -2.01 9.28 31.98
C MET A 1 -1.54 10.44 31.14
N PRO A 2 -0.94 10.21 29.98
CA PRO A 2 -0.60 11.29 29.07
C PRO A 2 -1.91 11.92 28.55
N ASP A 3 -2.03 13.25 28.63
CA ASP A 3 -3.22 14.01 28.20
C ASP A 3 -3.25 14.15 26.65
N PHE A 4 -3.43 13.04 25.93
CA PHE A 4 -3.73 13.11 24.50
C PHE A 4 -5.24 13.06 24.26
N LEU A 5 -5.74 14.00 23.47
CA LEU A 5 -7.16 14.13 23.14
C LEU A 5 -7.43 13.47 21.79
N VAL A 6 -7.98 12.26 21.78
CA VAL A 6 -8.42 11.62 20.53
C VAL A 6 -9.80 12.16 20.14
N ARG A 7 -9.89 12.79 18.97
CA ARG A 7 -11.16 13.38 18.47
C ARG A 7 -11.88 12.46 17.50
N ASN A 8 -11.14 11.82 16.60
CA ASN A 8 -11.71 10.98 15.54
C ASN A 8 -10.63 10.06 14.94
N TYR A 9 -11.04 9.04 14.18
CA TYR A 9 -10.13 8.24 13.36
C TYR A 9 -10.77 7.83 12.02
N ALA A 10 -9.96 7.82 10.97
CA ALA A 10 -10.31 7.41 9.62
C ALA A 10 -9.68 6.05 9.28
N GLY A 11 -10.31 5.27 8.41
CA GLY A 11 -9.87 3.90 8.09
C GLY A 11 -10.49 2.83 9.00
N LYS A 12 -11.78 2.95 9.34
CA LYS A 12 -12.50 1.92 10.12
C LYS A 12 -12.50 0.53 9.44
N LYS A 13 -12.39 0.50 8.11
CA LYS A 13 -12.15 -0.69 7.30
C LYS A 13 -10.92 -0.44 6.46
N VAL A 14 -9.90 -1.28 6.59
CA VAL A 14 -8.62 -1.18 5.88
C VAL A 14 -8.21 -2.55 5.39
N ALA A 15 -7.54 -2.63 4.25
CA ALA A 15 -6.88 -3.86 3.83
C ALA A 15 -5.61 -4.11 4.67
N LYS A 16 -5.09 -5.34 4.65
CA LYS A 16 -3.79 -5.67 5.25
C LYS A 16 -2.70 -4.70 4.77
N GLY A 17 -1.91 -4.17 5.70
CA GLY A 17 -0.88 -3.16 5.39
C GLY A 17 -1.43 -1.79 4.99
N GLY A 18 -2.74 -1.55 5.09
CA GLY A 18 -3.35 -0.24 4.88
C GLY A 18 -3.17 0.68 6.09
N SER A 19 -3.22 1.99 5.84
CA SER A 19 -3.07 3.01 6.88
C SER A 19 -4.39 3.38 7.55
N VAL A 20 -4.34 3.50 8.87
CA VAL A 20 -5.38 4.06 9.73
C VAL A 20 -4.88 5.40 10.26
N PHE A 21 -5.68 6.45 10.14
CA PHE A 21 -5.32 7.78 10.62
C PHE A 21 -6.10 8.09 11.88
N VAL A 22 -5.41 8.43 12.96
CA VAL A 22 -6.02 8.88 14.20
C VAL A 22 -5.74 10.36 14.36
N TYR A 23 -6.78 11.14 14.61
CA TYR A 23 -6.70 12.59 14.74
C TYR A 23 -6.93 13.01 16.18
N GLY A 24 -6.09 13.92 16.66
CA GLY A 24 -6.05 14.30 18.05
C GLY A 24 -5.04 15.40 18.34
N ALA A 25 -4.70 15.57 19.60
CA ALA A 25 -3.67 16.49 20.08
C ALA A 25 -2.81 15.79 21.14
N GLY A 26 -1.54 16.17 21.27
CA GLY A 26 -0.63 15.62 22.26
C GLY A 26 0.05 14.32 21.82
N PHE A 27 0.11 14.05 20.51
CA PHE A 27 0.85 12.90 20.02
C PHE A 27 2.35 13.19 20.02
N THR A 28 3.13 12.30 20.63
CA THR A 28 4.59 12.36 20.65
C THR A 28 5.19 11.11 20.02
N HIS A 29 6.48 11.16 19.69
CA HIS A 29 7.21 10.04 19.10
C HIS A 29 7.37 8.84 20.06
N SER A 30 7.05 9.00 21.36
CA SER A 30 7.05 7.90 22.34
C SER A 30 5.76 7.10 22.34
N ILE A 31 4.69 7.62 21.73
CA ILE A 31 3.39 6.96 21.72
C ILE A 31 3.41 5.81 20.71
N LYS A 32 2.82 4.69 21.14
CA LYS A 32 2.66 3.47 20.36
C LYS A 32 1.17 3.19 20.17
N ALA A 33 0.89 2.39 19.15
CA ALA A 33 -0.44 1.90 18.87
C ALA A 33 -0.47 0.38 18.91
N TRP A 34 -1.63 -0.20 19.24
CA TRP A 34 -1.86 -1.63 19.26
C TRP A 34 -3.20 -1.97 18.58
N PHE A 35 -3.22 -3.08 17.85
CA PHE A 35 -4.43 -3.74 17.39
C PHE A 35 -4.69 -4.94 18.30
N GLY A 36 -5.57 -4.79 19.27
CA GLY A 36 -5.74 -5.77 20.35
C GLY A 36 -4.50 -5.82 21.25
N GLU A 37 -3.81 -6.96 21.27
CA GLU A 37 -2.57 -7.16 22.04
C GLU A 37 -1.31 -6.96 21.18
N THR A 38 -1.45 -6.91 19.86
CA THR A 38 -0.33 -6.81 18.93
C THR A 38 0.06 -5.36 18.71
N GLN A 39 1.33 -5.03 18.93
CA GLN A 39 1.85 -3.69 18.65
C GLN A 39 1.80 -3.40 17.15
N ALA A 40 1.15 -2.29 16.79
CA ALA A 40 1.05 -1.79 15.44
C ALA A 40 2.29 -0.97 15.05
N VAL A 41 2.57 -0.91 13.75
CA VAL A 41 3.63 -0.04 13.24
C VAL A 41 3.05 1.36 13.08
N VAL A 42 3.52 2.30 13.90
CA VAL A 42 3.25 3.73 13.72
C VAL A 42 4.14 4.23 12.59
N PHE A 43 3.53 4.67 11.51
CA PHE A 43 4.22 5.09 10.30
C PHE A 43 4.64 6.56 10.35
N ASP A 44 3.76 7.41 10.86
CA ASP A 44 3.97 8.84 11.02
C ASP A 44 3.21 9.35 12.25
N CYS A 45 3.75 10.36 12.91
CA CYS A 45 3.20 10.90 14.14
C CYS A 45 3.55 12.37 14.24
N ASP A 46 2.53 13.21 14.21
CA ASP A 46 2.61 14.65 14.42
C ASP A 46 1.59 15.05 15.50
N ASP A 47 1.73 16.24 16.08
CA ASP A 47 0.88 16.68 17.19
C ASP A 47 -0.62 16.60 16.84
N GLY A 48 -0.98 16.78 15.56
CA GLY A 48 -2.36 16.71 15.07
C GLY A 48 -2.88 15.34 14.61
N TYR A 49 -1.99 14.38 14.30
CA TYR A 49 -2.40 13.07 13.78
C TYR A 49 -1.35 11.97 13.97
N MET A 50 -1.81 10.73 13.96
CA MET A 50 -0.98 9.53 13.94
C MET A 50 -1.42 8.62 12.79
N GLU A 51 -0.49 8.22 11.93
CA GLU A 51 -0.69 7.23 10.88
C GLU A 51 -0.18 5.87 11.37
N ILE A 52 -1.05 4.86 11.33
CA ILE A 52 -0.81 3.54 11.89
C ILE A 52 -1.07 2.51 10.80
N VAL A 53 -0.12 1.62 10.55
CA VAL A 53 -0.28 0.56 9.54
C VAL A 53 -0.94 -0.65 10.18
N ALA A 54 -2.02 -1.12 9.55
CA ALA A 54 -2.72 -2.33 9.94
C ALA A 54 -1.81 -3.57 9.80
N GLY A 55 -1.83 -4.43 10.82
CA GLY A 55 -1.05 -5.67 10.82
C GLY A 55 -1.47 -6.67 9.73
N GLU A 56 -0.69 -7.75 9.59
CA GLU A 56 -0.90 -8.77 8.54
C GLU A 56 -2.09 -9.72 8.82
N SER A 57 -2.64 -9.69 10.03
CA SER A 57 -3.78 -10.51 10.43
C SER A 57 -5.10 -9.84 10.05
N ALA A 58 -5.96 -10.56 9.33
CA ALA A 58 -7.32 -10.10 9.04
C ALA A 58 -8.25 -10.37 10.23
N GLY A 59 -9.17 -9.44 10.52
CA GLY A 59 -10.09 -9.54 11.65
C GLY A 59 -10.57 -8.17 12.16
N SER A 60 -11.42 -8.19 13.18
CA SER A 60 -11.81 -6.99 13.93
C SER A 60 -10.93 -6.81 15.15
N PHE A 61 -10.25 -5.68 15.26
CA PHE A 61 -9.35 -5.38 16.36
C PHE A 61 -9.75 -4.07 17.04
N THR A 62 -9.63 -4.02 18.36
CA THR A 62 -9.72 -2.77 19.11
C THR A 62 -8.40 -2.03 18.96
N LEU A 63 -8.44 -0.82 18.41
CA LEU A 63 -7.29 0.07 18.31
C LEU A 63 -7.06 0.76 19.66
N LYS A 64 -5.87 0.57 20.22
CA LYS A 64 -5.42 1.21 21.45
C LYS A 64 -4.21 2.09 21.20
N ILE A 65 -4.13 3.22 21.88
CA ILE A 65 -3.00 4.17 21.76
C ILE A 65 -2.52 4.58 23.15
N GLY A 66 -1.20 4.64 23.34
CA GLY A 66 -0.57 5.00 24.61
C GLY A 66 0.93 4.73 24.63
N GLU A 67 1.60 4.97 25.76
CA GLU A 67 3.05 4.69 25.89
C GLU A 67 3.34 3.19 26.14
N SER A 68 2.38 2.51 26.79
CA SER A 68 2.40 1.07 27.03
C SER A 68 1.00 0.48 26.87
N LEU A 69 0.91 -0.82 26.63
CA LEU A 69 -0.39 -1.51 26.46
C LEU A 69 -1.29 -1.34 27.70
N ASN A 70 -0.69 -1.28 28.89
CA ASN A 70 -1.41 -1.13 30.16
C ASN A 70 -1.83 0.33 30.46
N ASP A 71 -1.18 1.31 29.84
CA ASP A 71 -1.51 2.74 29.92
C ASP A 71 -1.93 3.25 28.54
N SER A 72 -2.88 2.52 27.93
CA SER A 72 -3.42 2.83 26.60
C SER A 72 -4.91 3.16 26.68
N VAL A 73 -5.33 4.04 25.78
CA VAL A 73 -6.73 4.46 25.60
C VAL A 73 -7.32 3.74 24.40
N ASP A 74 -8.51 3.18 24.58
CA ASP A 74 -9.27 2.56 23.50
C ASP A 74 -9.84 3.64 22.56
N VAL A 75 -9.44 3.62 21.30
CA VAL A 75 -9.87 4.58 20.27
C VAL A 75 -11.13 4.11 19.54
N GLY A 76 -11.23 2.81 19.28
CA GLY A 76 -12.36 2.21 18.59
C GLY A 76 -12.02 0.90 17.90
N VAL A 77 -12.97 0.35 17.15
CA VAL A 77 -12.78 -0.91 16.40
C VAL A 77 -12.34 -0.60 14.97
N VAL A 78 -11.33 -1.34 14.50
CA VAL A 78 -10.84 -1.34 13.12
C VAL A 78 -11.01 -2.74 12.54
N TYR A 79 -11.57 -2.82 11.34
CA TYR A 79 -11.72 -4.05 10.58
C TYR A 79 -10.60 -4.14 9.55
N VAL A 80 -9.67 -5.08 9.76
CA VAL A 80 -8.61 -5.39 8.80
C VAL A 80 -9.12 -6.50 7.88
N LEU A 81 -9.30 -6.16 6.61
CA LEU A 81 -9.84 -7.03 5.58
C LEU A 81 -8.73 -7.82 4.90
N ALA A 82 -9.03 -9.05 4.52
CA ALA A 82 -8.05 -9.93 3.88
C ALA A 82 -7.79 -9.54 2.42
N ASP A 83 -8.82 -9.04 1.73
CA ASP A 83 -8.76 -8.58 0.34
C ASP A 83 -9.20 -7.11 0.26
N VAL A 84 -8.51 -6.37 -0.61
CA VAL A 84 -8.81 -4.97 -0.95
C VAL A 84 -10.21 -4.85 -1.58
N ALA A 85 -10.68 -5.89 -2.29
CA ALA A 85 -12.01 -5.96 -2.88
C ALA A 85 -13.16 -6.01 -1.86
N GLU A 86 -12.87 -6.23 -0.57
CA GLU A 86 -13.90 -6.19 0.49
C GLU A 86 -14.15 -4.77 1.01
N LEU A 87 -13.34 -3.78 0.59
CA LEU A 87 -13.53 -2.40 0.99
C LEU A 87 -14.88 -1.87 0.47
N PRO A 88 -15.62 -1.07 1.25
CA PRO A 88 -16.90 -0.57 0.78
C PRO A 88 -16.71 0.44 -0.34
N VAL A 89 -17.24 0.16 -1.54
CA VAL A 89 -17.50 1.22 -2.52
C VAL A 89 -18.67 2.06 -2.01
N THR A 90 -18.42 3.34 -1.78
CA THR A 90 -19.46 4.31 -1.41
C THR A 90 -20.57 4.33 -2.46
N GLY A 91 -21.84 4.29 -2.03
CA GLY A 91 -23.00 4.53 -2.91
C GLY A 91 -23.68 3.28 -3.47
N LYS A 92 -23.86 2.22 -2.68
CA LYS A 92 -24.66 1.05 -3.10
C LYS A 92 -26.16 1.39 -3.06
N ILE A 93 -26.65 2.10 -4.07
CA ILE A 93 -28.07 2.37 -4.25
C ILE A 93 -28.65 1.22 -5.07
N ARG A 94 -29.40 0.32 -4.41
CA ARG A 94 -30.19 -0.71 -5.11
C ARG A 94 -31.62 -0.22 -5.19
N HIS A 95 -32.08 0.11 -6.39
CA HIS A 95 -33.48 0.36 -6.66
C HIS A 95 -34.07 -0.79 -7.45
N THR A 96 -35.32 -1.15 -7.15
CA THR A 96 -36.09 -2.06 -8.01
C THR A 96 -36.80 -1.28 -9.11
N VAL A 97 -37.17 -1.97 -10.19
CA VAL A 97 -37.92 -1.34 -11.31
C VAL A 97 -39.25 -0.77 -10.80
N ASP A 98 -39.92 -1.48 -9.90
CA ASP A 98 -41.22 -1.05 -9.38
C ASP A 98 -41.08 0.16 -8.44
N GLU A 99 -40.02 0.24 -7.62
CA GLU A 99 -39.71 1.44 -6.83
C GLU A 99 -39.48 2.67 -7.71
N LEU A 100 -38.71 2.52 -8.79
CA LEU A 100 -38.46 3.60 -9.74
C LEU A 100 -39.74 3.99 -10.49
N CYS A 101 -40.57 3.02 -10.87
CA CYS A 101 -41.86 3.27 -11.50
C CYS A 101 -42.77 4.11 -10.59
N VAL A 102 -42.87 3.75 -9.30
CA VAL A 102 -43.64 4.50 -8.31
C VAL A 102 -43.08 5.92 -8.12
N ALA A 103 -41.76 6.06 -8.07
CA ALA A 103 -41.10 7.37 -7.99
C ALA A 103 -41.42 8.25 -9.21
N LEU A 104 -41.33 7.70 -10.42
CA LEU A 104 -41.66 8.39 -11.68
C LEU A 104 -43.13 8.78 -11.76
N LEU A 105 -44.04 7.90 -11.33
CA LEU A 105 -45.47 8.20 -11.21
C LEU A 105 -45.73 9.30 -10.16
N GLY A 106 -44.92 9.35 -9.10
CA GLY A 106 -44.94 10.40 -8.10
C GLY A 106 -44.63 11.79 -8.67
N LEU A 107 -43.75 11.86 -9.67
CA LEU A 107 -43.36 13.11 -10.35
C LEU A 107 -44.44 13.65 -11.31
N LEU A 108 -45.39 12.81 -11.74
CA LEU A 108 -46.48 13.27 -12.59
C LEU A 108 -47.42 14.23 -11.83
N PRO A 109 -47.93 15.29 -12.51
CA PRO A 109 -48.91 16.20 -11.93
C PRO A 109 -50.12 15.48 -11.35
N ARG A 110 -50.80 16.13 -10.40
CA ARG A 110 -52.06 15.61 -9.85
C ARG A 110 -53.19 15.87 -10.84
N GLY A 111 -54.14 14.93 -10.97
CA GLY A 111 -55.33 15.09 -11.79
C GLY A 111 -55.81 13.78 -12.43
N ILE A 112 -57.07 13.76 -12.86
CA ILE A 112 -57.73 12.58 -13.44
C ILE A 112 -57.06 12.16 -14.76
N SER A 113 -56.52 13.12 -15.51
CA SER A 113 -55.76 12.88 -16.73
C SER A 113 -54.48 12.04 -16.52
N TRP A 114 -53.96 11.99 -15.28
CA TRP A 114 -52.73 11.28 -14.91
C TRP A 114 -53.05 10.05 -14.05
N TYR A 115 -53.87 9.14 -14.57
CA TYR A 115 -54.22 7.91 -13.85
C TYR A 115 -52.96 7.07 -13.52
N LYS A 116 -52.68 6.90 -12.22
CA LYS A 116 -51.47 6.25 -11.69
C LYS A 116 -51.66 4.76 -11.34
N GLY A 117 -52.83 4.18 -11.63
CA GLY A 117 -53.10 2.76 -11.35
C GLY A 117 -52.25 1.83 -12.23
N SER A 118 -51.95 0.63 -11.71
CA SER A 118 -51.11 -0.41 -12.34
C SER A 118 -51.53 -0.82 -13.76
N ASP A 119 -52.80 -0.63 -14.06
CA ASP A 119 -53.52 -1.04 -15.25
C ASP A 119 -53.59 0.09 -16.30
N GLY A 120 -53.12 1.29 -15.93
CA GLY A 120 -53.09 2.47 -16.77
C GLY A 120 -52.01 2.45 -17.85
N VAL A 121 -52.25 3.21 -18.93
CA VAL A 121 -51.24 3.44 -19.98
C VAL A 121 -50.01 4.17 -19.43
N PHE A 122 -50.21 5.15 -18.54
CA PHE A 122 -49.10 5.86 -17.89
C PHE A 122 -48.26 4.96 -16.99
N TYR A 123 -48.86 4.03 -16.27
CA TYR A 123 -48.10 3.05 -15.48
C TYR A 123 -47.20 2.20 -16.37
N ARG A 124 -47.75 1.66 -17.47
CA ARG A 124 -46.96 0.89 -18.46
C ARG A 124 -45.83 1.71 -19.08
N LEU A 125 -46.10 2.97 -19.43
CA LEU A 125 -45.11 3.90 -19.95
C LEU A 125 -43.99 4.18 -18.93
N MET A 126 -44.35 4.53 -17.69
CA MET A 126 -43.39 4.81 -16.62
C MET A 126 -42.59 3.57 -16.23
N LYS A 127 -43.20 2.38 -16.28
CA LYS A 127 -42.49 1.12 -16.09
C LYS A 127 -41.42 0.90 -17.17
N GLY A 128 -41.73 1.23 -18.43
CA GLY A 128 -40.74 1.23 -19.52
C GLY A 128 -39.58 2.19 -19.25
N PHE A 129 -39.86 3.42 -18.83
CA PHE A 129 -38.82 4.38 -18.43
C PHE A 129 -38.01 3.90 -17.22
N ALA A 130 -38.66 3.28 -16.23
CA ALA A 130 -38.00 2.76 -15.04
C ALA A 130 -36.94 1.69 -15.39
N TYR A 131 -37.19 0.84 -16.40
CA TYR A 131 -36.18 -0.09 -16.90
C TYR A 131 -34.95 0.64 -17.46
N SER A 132 -35.17 1.61 -18.34
CA SER A 132 -34.06 2.38 -18.94
C SER A 132 -33.26 3.15 -17.89
N VAL A 133 -33.95 3.76 -16.93
CA VAL A 133 -33.32 4.47 -15.81
C VAL A 133 -32.51 3.52 -14.94
N LEU A 134 -33.07 2.35 -14.60
CA LEU A 134 -32.35 1.35 -13.81
C LEU A 134 -31.07 0.87 -14.52
N GLU A 135 -31.13 0.68 -15.84
CA GLU A 135 -29.96 0.28 -16.62
C GLU A 135 -28.87 1.35 -16.58
N ILE A 136 -29.23 2.62 -16.76
CA ILE A 136 -28.29 3.75 -16.62
C ILE A 136 -27.70 3.79 -15.20
N TYR A 137 -28.53 3.61 -14.17
CA TYR A 137 -28.04 3.55 -12.79
C TYR A 137 -27.06 2.41 -12.56
N ASN A 138 -27.32 1.23 -13.12
CA ASN A 138 -26.42 0.09 -13.03
C ASN A 138 -25.09 0.40 -13.73
N LEU A 139 -25.13 0.96 -14.94
CA LEU A 139 -23.93 1.37 -15.68
C LEU A 139 -23.09 2.39 -14.90
N VAL A 140 -23.72 3.42 -14.32
CA VAL A 140 -23.04 4.39 -13.45
C VAL A 140 -22.47 3.70 -12.21
N GLY A 141 -23.21 2.77 -11.60
CA GLY A 141 -22.73 1.99 -10.47
C GLY A 141 -21.53 1.09 -10.82
N PHE A 142 -21.49 0.52 -12.01
CA PHE A 142 -20.33 -0.20 -12.52
C PHE A 142 -19.15 0.74 -12.77
N PHE A 143 -19.38 1.89 -13.41
CA PHE A 143 -18.35 2.91 -13.62
C PHE A 143 -17.72 3.40 -12.31
N VAL A 144 -18.54 3.66 -11.28
CA VAL A 144 -18.02 4.08 -9.96
C VAL A 144 -17.19 2.98 -9.32
N LYS A 145 -17.58 1.70 -9.45
CA LYS A 145 -16.74 0.58 -8.98
C LYS A 145 -15.42 0.51 -9.74
N GLU A 146 -15.49 0.64 -11.07
CA GLU A 146 -14.33 0.54 -11.96
C GLU A 146 -13.34 1.70 -11.77
N SER A 147 -13.87 2.89 -11.47
CA SER A 147 -13.07 4.07 -11.11
C SER A 147 -12.31 3.91 -9.79
N SER A 148 -12.64 2.91 -8.98
CA SER A 148 -11.93 2.65 -7.74
C SER A 148 -10.76 1.68 -7.96
N PRO A 149 -9.54 2.03 -7.51
CA PRO A 149 -8.39 1.12 -7.54
C PRO A 149 -8.62 -0.23 -6.84
N THR A 150 -9.63 -0.28 -5.96
CA THR A 150 -9.95 -1.44 -5.12
C THR A 150 -10.86 -2.46 -5.81
N HIS A 151 -11.67 -2.03 -6.78
CA HIS A 151 -12.74 -2.85 -7.41
C HIS A 151 -12.62 -2.89 -8.93
N THR A 152 -11.56 -2.33 -9.50
CA THR A 152 -11.31 -2.36 -10.93
C THR A 152 -11.10 -3.79 -11.45
N GLU A 153 -11.72 -4.07 -12.59
CA GLU A 153 -11.47 -5.26 -13.41
C GLU A 153 -10.77 -4.88 -14.74
N SER A 154 -10.79 -3.60 -15.13
CA SER A 154 -10.08 -2.99 -16.26
C SER A 154 -8.59 -2.77 -15.96
N PHE A 155 -7.88 -3.86 -15.68
CA PHE A 155 -6.49 -3.81 -15.24
C PHE A 155 -5.53 -3.11 -16.21
N SER A 156 -5.73 -3.25 -17.53
CA SER A 156 -4.81 -2.70 -18.53
C SER A 156 -4.73 -1.17 -18.48
N GLU A 157 -5.87 -0.49 -18.32
CA GLU A 157 -5.92 0.97 -18.30
C GLU A 157 -5.18 1.53 -17.08
N TRP A 158 -5.41 0.92 -15.91
CA TRP A 158 -4.71 1.27 -14.67
C TRP A 158 -3.22 0.94 -14.73
N GLU A 159 -2.86 -0.19 -15.34
CA GLU A 159 -1.46 -0.58 -15.48
C GLU A 159 -0.70 0.38 -16.40
N ASP A 160 -1.30 0.82 -17.50
CA ASP A 160 -0.71 1.80 -18.40
C ASP A 160 -0.54 3.17 -17.72
N GLU A 161 -1.58 3.66 -17.05
CA GLU A 161 -1.55 4.95 -16.33
C GLU A 161 -0.49 4.95 -15.22
N LEU A 162 -0.43 3.86 -14.44
CA LEU A 162 0.50 3.74 -13.32
C LEU A 162 1.87 3.21 -13.76
N GLN A 163 2.10 2.87 -15.02
CA GLN A 163 3.32 2.20 -15.50
C GLN A 163 3.64 0.94 -14.66
N LEU A 164 2.67 0.04 -14.59
CA LEU A 164 2.76 -1.30 -14.03
C LEU A 164 2.74 -2.33 -15.18
N PRO A 165 3.27 -3.55 -15.00
CA PRO A 165 4.07 -4.00 -13.86
C PRO A 165 5.42 -3.28 -13.80
N GLU A 166 5.95 -3.11 -12.59
CA GLU A 166 7.33 -2.62 -12.45
C GLU A 166 8.29 -3.61 -13.09
N LYS A 167 9.37 -3.11 -13.70
CA LYS A 167 10.35 -3.94 -14.41
C LYS A 167 10.81 -5.09 -13.50
N GLY A 168 10.62 -6.32 -13.96
CA GLY A 168 11.03 -7.55 -13.25
C GLY A 168 9.95 -8.23 -12.42
N VAL A 169 8.77 -7.63 -12.23
CA VAL A 169 7.67 -8.25 -11.46
C VAL A 169 6.80 -9.12 -12.38
N VAL A 170 6.78 -10.43 -12.13
CA VAL A 170 5.88 -11.38 -12.80
C VAL A 170 4.91 -11.97 -11.78
N TYR A 171 3.61 -11.81 -12.01
CA TYR A 171 2.59 -12.43 -11.16
C TYR A 171 2.42 -13.91 -11.53
N SER A 172 2.58 -14.80 -10.55
CA SER A 172 2.34 -16.24 -10.68
C SER A 172 1.16 -16.69 -9.82
N GLY A 173 0.42 -17.71 -10.26
CA GLY A 173 -0.72 -18.31 -9.55
C GLY A 173 -1.92 -18.62 -10.45
N THR A 174 -3.08 -18.85 -9.82
CA THR A 174 -4.36 -19.01 -10.52
C THR A 174 -4.83 -17.67 -11.10
N ALA A 175 -5.71 -17.67 -12.10
CA ALA A 175 -6.23 -16.43 -12.69
C ALA A 175 -6.86 -15.47 -11.64
N ALA A 176 -7.55 -16.02 -10.64
CA ALA A 176 -8.10 -15.23 -9.53
C ALA A 176 -7.02 -14.63 -8.63
N ASP A 177 -5.97 -15.40 -8.33
CA ASP A 177 -4.84 -14.94 -7.50
C ASP A 177 -4.04 -13.84 -8.20
N ILE A 178 -3.87 -13.96 -9.52
CA ILE A 178 -3.20 -12.94 -10.35
C ILE A 178 -4.03 -11.64 -10.35
N ALA A 179 -5.36 -11.73 -10.53
CA ALA A 179 -6.24 -10.57 -10.48
C ALA A 179 -6.20 -9.86 -9.12
N ALA A 180 -6.21 -10.62 -8.01
CA ALA A 180 -6.09 -10.08 -6.66
C ALA A 180 -4.75 -9.36 -6.44
N LYS A 181 -3.63 -9.96 -6.88
CA LYS A 181 -2.29 -9.35 -6.80
C LYS A 181 -2.19 -8.06 -7.61
N ARG A 182 -2.75 -8.05 -8.83
CA ARG A 182 -2.80 -6.85 -9.68
C ARG A 182 -3.60 -5.74 -9.01
N ARG A 183 -4.78 -6.03 -8.46
CA ARG A 183 -5.56 -5.06 -7.67
C ARG A 183 -4.77 -4.50 -6.50
N SER A 184 -4.07 -5.36 -5.74
CA SER A 184 -3.27 -4.88 -4.60
C SER A 184 -2.11 -3.96 -5.03
N GLU A 185 -1.47 -4.22 -6.17
CA GLU A 185 -0.39 -3.38 -6.67
C GLU A 185 -0.90 -2.03 -7.21
N ILE A 186 -2.01 -2.04 -7.95
CA ILE A 186 -2.72 -0.84 -8.38
C ILE A 186 -3.12 -0.01 -7.15
N TYR A 187 -3.78 -0.64 -6.17
CA TYR A 187 -4.18 0.02 -4.93
C TYR A 187 -2.98 0.60 -4.18
N ARG A 188 -1.89 -0.16 -3.99
CA ARG A 188 -0.66 0.30 -3.34
C ARG A 188 -0.09 1.54 -4.01
N LYS A 189 -0.03 1.54 -5.34
CA LYS A 189 0.56 2.64 -6.13
C LYS A 189 -0.36 3.86 -6.20
N SER A 190 -1.69 3.66 -6.28
CA SER A 190 -2.69 4.73 -6.23
C SER A 190 -2.82 5.37 -4.84
N CYS A 191 -2.70 4.57 -3.77
CA CYS A 191 -2.69 5.05 -2.39
C CYS A 191 -1.32 5.55 -1.93
N LYS A 192 -0.31 5.47 -2.80
CA LYS A 192 1.01 6.05 -2.53
C LYS A 192 0.90 7.57 -2.50
N LYS A 193 0.61 8.14 -1.33
CA LYS A 193 1.04 9.50 -1.03
C LYS A 193 2.57 9.51 -1.05
N GLY A 194 3.16 10.50 -1.70
CA GLY A 194 4.62 10.65 -1.82
C GLY A 194 5.27 10.81 -0.44
N GLY A 195 5.51 9.69 0.24
CA GLY A 195 6.23 9.63 1.49
C GLY A 195 7.71 9.49 1.20
N CYS A 196 8.49 10.54 1.49
CA CYS A 196 9.95 10.43 1.59
C CYS A 196 10.36 10.04 3.02
N SER A 197 9.54 9.23 3.72
CA SER A 197 9.80 8.84 5.10
C SER A 197 10.65 7.56 5.18
N ILE A 198 11.45 7.43 6.24
CA ILE A 198 12.28 6.24 6.50
C ILE A 198 11.43 4.95 6.53
N SER A 199 10.24 5.01 7.13
CA SER A 199 9.30 3.88 7.24
C SER A 199 8.84 3.38 5.87
N PHE A 200 8.61 4.29 4.91
CA PHE A 200 8.27 3.94 3.54
C PHE A 200 9.39 3.15 2.85
N PHE A 201 10.63 3.58 3.01
CA PHE A 201 11.76 2.84 2.43
C PHE A 201 11.98 1.49 3.13
N LYS A 202 11.68 1.37 4.42
CA LYS A 202 11.65 0.07 5.12
C LYS A 202 10.56 -0.88 4.60
N SER A 203 9.37 -0.38 4.23
CA SER A 203 8.35 -1.24 3.63
C SER A 203 8.75 -1.71 2.22
N ILE A 204 9.48 -0.88 1.46
CA ILE A 204 10.06 -1.29 0.18
C ILE A 204 11.10 -2.39 0.39
N THR A 205 12.02 -2.23 1.34
CA THR A 205 13.04 -3.26 1.60
C THR A 205 12.39 -4.58 1.99
N ALA A 206 11.32 -4.54 2.79
CA ALA A 206 10.55 -5.72 3.19
C ALA A 206 9.89 -6.44 1.99
N LEU A 207 9.42 -5.72 0.97
CA LEU A 207 8.86 -6.30 -0.25
C LEU A 207 9.88 -7.15 -1.03
N PHE A 208 11.15 -6.77 -0.99
CA PHE A 208 12.26 -7.55 -1.55
C PHE A 208 12.78 -8.65 -0.60
N GLY A 209 12.14 -8.85 0.56
CA GLY A 209 12.57 -9.79 1.60
C GLY A 209 13.83 -9.35 2.35
N ILE A 210 14.22 -8.08 2.25
CA ILE A 210 15.41 -7.52 2.90
C ILE A 210 14.99 -6.78 4.16
N ASN A 211 15.44 -7.28 5.32
CA ASN A 211 15.32 -6.55 6.57
C ASN A 211 16.47 -5.54 6.67
N ALA A 212 16.19 -4.26 6.39
CA ALA A 212 17.18 -3.19 6.41
C ALA A 212 16.79 -2.04 7.35
N ASN A 213 17.80 -1.46 7.99
CA ASN A 213 17.71 -0.21 8.73
C ASN A 213 18.23 0.93 7.85
N ILE A 214 17.57 2.08 7.91
CA ILE A 214 17.89 3.24 7.10
C ILE A 214 18.22 4.38 8.05
N TYR A 215 19.39 4.99 7.84
CA TYR A 215 19.92 6.07 8.65
C TYR A 215 20.10 7.31 7.78
N GLU A 216 19.73 8.47 8.31
CA GLU A 216 19.99 9.76 7.68
C GLU A 216 21.14 10.44 8.42
N TYR A 217 22.06 11.06 7.67
CA TYR A 217 23.28 11.63 8.23
C TYR A 217 23.02 12.67 9.31
N TRP A 218 22.12 13.62 9.06
CA TRP A 218 21.80 14.71 9.99
C TRP A 218 21.25 14.23 11.34
N LEU A 219 20.61 13.05 11.37
CA LEU A 219 20.08 12.45 12.60
C LEU A 219 21.10 11.53 13.28
N ASN A 220 21.90 10.80 12.51
CA ASN A 220 22.84 9.79 13.02
C ASN A 220 24.24 9.93 12.40
N PRO A 221 24.99 11.02 12.67
CA PRO A 221 26.28 11.27 12.03
C PRO A 221 27.34 10.23 12.38
N SER A 222 27.24 9.57 13.55
CA SER A 222 28.17 8.52 14.00
C SER A 222 28.23 7.32 13.06
N GLU A 223 27.12 6.98 12.40
CA GLU A 223 27.04 5.86 11.46
C GLU A 223 27.82 6.09 10.16
N PHE A 224 28.15 7.35 9.86
CA PHE A 224 28.84 7.77 8.64
C PHE A 224 30.32 8.11 8.89
N SER A 225 30.88 7.67 10.02
CA SER A 225 32.26 7.97 10.44
C SER A 225 33.34 7.57 9.43
N GLN A 226 33.06 6.62 8.54
CA GLN A 226 33.99 6.14 7.50
C GLN A 226 34.01 7.02 6.24
N ILE A 227 33.18 8.07 6.17
CA ILE A 227 33.02 8.89 4.96
C ILE A 227 33.77 10.21 5.13
N THR A 228 34.67 10.51 4.20
CA THR A 228 35.56 11.68 4.25
C THR A 228 35.08 12.88 3.45
N ASP A 229 33.89 12.82 2.83
CA ASP A 229 33.32 13.94 2.05
C ASP A 229 33.04 15.18 2.90
N ASP A 230 32.80 16.32 2.24
CA ASP A 230 32.44 17.58 2.90
C ASP A 230 31.13 17.45 3.70
N GLU A 231 31.09 18.09 4.88
CA GLU A 231 29.96 18.07 5.80
C GLU A 231 28.64 18.55 5.14
N ASP A 232 28.70 19.54 4.27
CA ASP A 232 27.52 20.04 3.56
C ASP A 232 26.98 19.05 2.52
N GLN A 233 27.82 18.20 1.95
CA GLN A 233 27.36 17.11 1.07
C GLN A 233 26.78 15.95 1.88
N LYS A 234 27.43 15.63 3.01
CA LYS A 234 26.99 14.55 3.91
C LYS A 234 25.58 14.76 4.44
N ARG A 235 25.10 16.01 4.60
CA ARG A 235 23.72 16.32 5.00
C ARG A 235 22.65 15.57 4.20
N PHE A 236 22.94 15.26 2.93
CA PHE A 236 22.00 14.57 2.05
C PHE A 236 22.30 13.07 1.90
N TYR A 237 23.13 12.50 2.77
CA TYR A 237 23.52 11.10 2.70
C TYR A 237 22.59 10.25 3.55
N TRP A 238 22.09 9.18 2.93
CA TRP A 238 21.33 8.13 3.59
C TRP A 238 22.13 6.84 3.54
N MET A 239 22.14 6.07 4.62
CA MET A 239 22.76 4.76 4.69
C MET A 239 21.70 3.70 4.90
N ILE A 240 21.61 2.75 3.97
CA ILE A 240 20.74 1.59 4.04
C ILE A 240 21.61 0.41 4.48
N ARG A 241 21.43 -0.03 5.73
CA ARG A 241 22.15 -1.16 6.33
C ARG A 241 21.27 -2.40 6.38
N SER A 242 21.66 -3.45 5.67
CA SER A 242 20.99 -4.75 5.78
C SER A 242 21.30 -5.40 7.14
N ASN A 243 20.26 -5.86 7.84
CA ASN A 243 20.37 -6.59 9.11
C ASN A 243 20.55 -8.11 8.89
N SER A 244 20.10 -8.65 7.77
CA SER A 244 20.48 -9.99 7.36
C SER A 244 21.96 -10.04 6.98
N GLY A 245 22.67 -11.06 7.46
CA GLY A 245 24.01 -11.38 6.99
C GLY A 245 24.01 -11.60 5.48
N MET A 246 25.15 -11.33 4.84
CA MET A 246 25.35 -11.46 3.40
C MET A 246 24.83 -12.80 2.85
N SER A 247 23.63 -12.79 2.26
CA SER A 247 23.09 -13.90 1.48
C SER A 247 23.06 -13.46 0.03
N GLY A 248 23.80 -14.14 -0.85
CA GLY A 248 23.93 -13.79 -2.27
C GLY A 248 25.26 -13.15 -2.68
N VAL A 249 26.33 -13.31 -1.88
CA VAL A 249 27.69 -13.02 -2.35
C VAL A 249 28.07 -14.08 -3.38
N ILE A 250 28.24 -13.65 -4.63
CA ILE A 250 28.80 -14.49 -5.69
C ILE A 250 30.29 -14.16 -5.73
N ASP A 251 31.08 -15.09 -5.18
CA ASP A 251 32.53 -15.08 -5.31
C ASP A 251 32.95 -15.66 -6.66
N LEU A 252 33.99 -15.07 -7.26
CA LEU A 252 34.69 -15.71 -8.38
C LEU A 252 35.29 -17.04 -7.89
N ARG A 253 34.79 -18.16 -8.44
CA ARG A 253 35.25 -19.50 -8.03
C ARG A 253 36.41 -19.98 -8.90
N CYS A 254 37.56 -20.21 -8.29
CA CYS A 254 38.68 -20.92 -8.92
C CYS A 254 38.72 -22.35 -8.41
N GLY A 255 38.05 -23.26 -9.11
CA GLY A 255 38.06 -24.68 -8.79
C GLY A 255 37.44 -25.53 -9.90
N ASN A 256 37.84 -26.81 -9.95
CA ASN A 256 37.46 -27.77 -11.01
C ASN A 256 36.12 -28.48 -10.76
N GLU A 257 35.33 -28.00 -9.81
CA GLU A 257 34.11 -28.69 -9.36
C GLU A 257 32.89 -28.08 -10.07
N LYS A 258 32.25 -28.90 -10.93
CA LYS A 258 30.99 -28.56 -11.61
C LYS A 258 29.85 -28.49 -10.59
N GLY A 259 29.56 -27.30 -10.08
CA GLY A 259 28.37 -27.03 -9.28
C GLY A 259 27.13 -26.77 -10.16
N GLU A 260 25.96 -27.19 -9.69
CA GLU A 260 24.66 -27.20 -10.40
C GLU A 260 23.99 -25.82 -10.59
N ARG A 261 24.72 -24.69 -10.55
CA ARG A 261 24.13 -23.33 -10.69
C ARG A 261 24.44 -22.70 -12.05
N GLN A 262 23.41 -22.15 -12.69
CA GLN A 262 23.38 -21.71 -14.10
C GLN A 262 24.17 -20.42 -14.45
N ASP A 263 24.99 -19.88 -13.54
CA ASP A 263 25.72 -18.64 -13.79
C ASP A 263 27.12 -18.92 -14.34
N GLU A 264 27.22 -19.27 -15.62
CA GLU A 264 28.46 -19.72 -16.31
C GLU A 264 29.56 -18.63 -16.44
N GLU A 265 29.26 -17.37 -16.08
CA GLU A 265 30.15 -16.22 -16.28
C GLU A 265 31.19 -16.03 -15.15
N PHE A 266 31.00 -16.65 -13.98
CA PHE A 266 31.82 -16.43 -12.77
C PHE A 266 32.77 -17.61 -12.44
N VAL A 267 33.38 -18.21 -13.47
CA VAL A 267 34.37 -19.30 -13.35
C VAL A 267 35.74 -18.85 -13.87
N CYS A 268 36.82 -19.17 -13.15
CA CYS A 268 38.17 -18.69 -13.50
C CYS A 268 38.68 -19.10 -14.89
N GLY A 269 38.08 -20.13 -15.52
CA GLY A 269 38.37 -20.53 -16.91
C GLY A 269 37.84 -19.56 -17.97
N ASN A 270 36.84 -18.74 -17.62
CA ASN A 270 36.23 -17.73 -18.51
C ASN A 270 36.50 -16.29 -18.05
N ALA A 271 37.19 -16.11 -16.92
CA ALA A 271 37.43 -14.80 -16.33
C ALA A 271 38.40 -13.95 -17.18
N ARG A 272 37.97 -12.74 -17.55
CA ARG A 272 38.79 -11.76 -18.29
C ARG A 272 39.39 -10.73 -17.33
N SER A 273 40.53 -10.15 -17.70
CA SER A 273 41.09 -8.99 -16.99
C SER A 273 40.04 -7.87 -16.94
N GLY A 274 39.70 -7.41 -15.72
CA GLY A 274 38.67 -6.40 -15.47
C GLY A 274 37.31 -6.94 -14.97
N MET A 275 37.13 -8.26 -14.85
CA MET A 275 35.93 -8.83 -14.23
C MET A 275 35.91 -8.60 -12.71
N ARG A 276 34.70 -8.47 -12.15
CA ARG A 276 34.49 -8.27 -10.71
C ARG A 276 34.88 -9.55 -9.96
N LEU A 277 35.73 -9.42 -8.94
CA LEU A 277 36.14 -10.56 -8.10
C LEU A 277 35.02 -11.07 -7.18
N ARG A 278 34.04 -10.21 -6.93
CA ARG A 278 32.87 -10.48 -6.10
C ARG A 278 31.73 -9.60 -6.57
N SER A 279 30.53 -10.16 -6.72
CA SER A 279 29.31 -9.39 -6.88
C SER A 279 28.40 -9.68 -5.69
N TRP A 280 27.72 -8.65 -5.21
CA TRP A 280 26.77 -8.77 -4.13
C TRP A 280 25.66 -7.77 -4.35
N GLY A 281 24.53 -8.03 -3.70
CA GLY A 281 23.41 -7.13 -3.72
C GLY A 281 22.34 -7.47 -4.75
N ASN A 282 21.22 -6.75 -4.66
CA ASN A 282 20.06 -6.94 -5.53
C ASN A 282 19.92 -5.70 -6.44
N PRO A 283 20.22 -5.81 -7.76
CA PRO A 283 20.20 -4.67 -8.67
C PRO A 283 18.79 -4.08 -8.86
N ASP A 284 17.75 -4.91 -8.79
CA ASP A 284 16.36 -4.46 -8.91
C ASP A 284 15.95 -3.63 -7.69
N PHE A 285 16.40 -4.05 -6.50
CA PHE A 285 16.23 -3.28 -5.27
C PHE A 285 16.93 -1.91 -5.36
N TYR A 286 18.19 -1.85 -5.83
CA TYR A 286 18.89 -0.56 -5.98
C TYR A 286 18.20 0.35 -6.99
N ALA A 287 17.78 -0.20 -8.13
CA ALA A 287 17.06 0.57 -9.14
C ALA A 287 15.76 1.16 -8.58
N MET A 288 15.06 0.39 -7.73
CA MET A 288 13.83 0.85 -7.11
C MET A 288 14.06 1.96 -6.08
N ILE A 289 15.05 1.80 -5.19
CA ILE A 289 15.40 2.84 -4.22
C ILE A 289 15.89 4.11 -4.93
N GLU A 290 16.72 3.98 -5.96
CA GLU A 290 17.27 5.12 -6.70
C GLU A 290 16.20 5.89 -7.46
N LYS A 291 15.14 5.20 -7.91
CA LYS A 291 13.95 5.83 -8.52
C LYS A 291 13.09 6.59 -7.51
N LEU A 292 13.10 6.16 -6.24
CA LEU A 292 12.17 6.63 -5.22
C LEU A 292 12.77 7.62 -4.22
N LYS A 293 14.09 7.61 -4.04
CA LYS A 293 14.78 8.55 -3.17
C LYS A 293 14.56 10.00 -3.63
N PRO A 294 14.63 10.98 -2.71
CA PRO A 294 14.63 12.39 -3.11
C PRO A 294 15.80 12.68 -4.08
N ALA A 295 15.57 13.58 -5.04
CA ALA A 295 16.53 13.87 -6.10
C ALA A 295 17.91 14.32 -5.60
N HIS A 296 17.95 14.98 -4.44
CA HIS A 296 19.18 15.47 -3.82
C HIS A 296 19.83 14.48 -2.85
N THR A 297 19.21 13.33 -2.58
CA THR A 297 19.71 12.34 -1.63
C THR A 297 20.68 11.37 -2.30
N LYS A 298 21.80 11.09 -1.64
CA LYS A 298 22.70 9.99 -2.03
C LYS A 298 22.51 8.81 -1.08
N CYS A 299 22.19 7.64 -1.64
CA CYS A 299 22.02 6.41 -0.88
C CYS A 299 23.31 5.60 -0.88
N LEU A 300 23.76 5.21 0.31
CA LEU A 300 24.89 4.33 0.56
C LEU A 300 24.35 3.00 1.05
N TYR A 301 24.84 1.91 0.46
CA TYR A 301 24.40 0.57 0.84
C TYR A 301 25.48 -0.10 1.68
N ALA A 302 25.17 -0.31 2.95
CA ALA A 302 26.02 -1.02 3.90
C ALA A 302 25.51 -2.44 4.07
N TYR A 303 26.38 -3.41 3.88
CA TYR A 303 26.09 -4.81 4.18
C TYR A 303 26.77 -5.15 5.49
N SER A 304 26.04 -5.75 6.44
CA SER A 304 26.71 -6.32 7.60
C SER A 304 27.67 -7.41 7.11
N GLN A 305 28.89 -7.44 7.66
CA GLN A 305 29.73 -8.62 7.48
C GLN A 305 28.99 -9.76 8.17
N GLY A 306 28.59 -10.77 7.40
CA GLY A 306 28.27 -12.06 8.00
C GLY A 306 29.49 -12.48 8.81
N ALA A 307 29.29 -12.79 10.08
CA ALA A 307 30.31 -13.38 10.93
C ALA A 307 30.86 -14.68 10.31
#